data_AF-A0A2E0LXF3-F1
#
_entry.id   AF-A0A2E0LXF3-F1
#
_cell.length_a   1.000
_cell.length_b   1.000
_cell.length_c   1.000
_cell.angle_alpha   90.00
_cell.angle_beta   90.00
_cell.angle_gamma   90.00
#
_symmetry.space_group_name_H-M   'P 1'
#
loop_
_entity.id
_entity.type
_entity.pdbx_description
1 polymer ?
#
loop_
_entity_poly.entity_id
_entity_poly.type
_entity_poly.pdbx_seq_one_letter_code
_entity_poly.pdbx_strand_id
1 'polypeptide(L)'
;MPTDPLSGGFYPDAYQDTDPIIEDYASALGHIIISFNALEAALLVLARKLWPDHQLEQITRQFGRRSMDERLSMMAQQIGASAVPRNRHDDLDRLLGEIRRLTEQRNAAIHAKHDFYVRSESGKAMIVDDDLLARLWELSANLDQARDRVAMLCA
;
A
#
# COMPACT_ATOMS: atom_id res chain seq x y z
N MET A 1 -4.35 -53.34 4.03
CA MET A 1 -5.25 -52.23 4.42
C MET A 1 -5.24 -51.21 3.29
N PRO A 2 -6.38 -50.60 2.92
CA PRO A 2 -6.40 -49.48 1.98
C PRO A 2 -5.88 -48.22 2.67
N THR A 3 -4.99 -47.47 2.01
CA THR A 3 -4.45 -46.19 2.49
C THR A 3 -5.48 -45.07 2.26
N ASP A 4 -5.76 -44.32 3.32
CA ASP A 4 -6.70 -43.19 3.37
C ASP A 4 -6.20 -42.00 2.52
N PRO A 5 -6.99 -41.45 1.57
CA PRO A 5 -6.60 -40.32 0.74
C PRO A 5 -6.44 -38.99 1.51
N LEU A 6 -6.77 -38.95 2.81
CA LEU A 6 -6.52 -37.80 3.68
C LEU A 6 -5.23 -37.93 4.51
N SER A 7 -4.43 -38.97 4.28
CA SER A 7 -3.03 -39.00 4.73
C SER A 7 -2.13 -38.13 3.83
N GLY A 8 -2.55 -36.87 3.62
CA GLY A 8 -1.69 -35.82 3.10
C GLY A 8 -0.60 -35.62 4.14
N GLY A 9 0.52 -36.31 3.97
CA GLY A 9 1.67 -36.23 4.84
C GLY A 9 1.96 -34.77 5.12
N PHE A 10 2.00 -34.42 6.40
CA PHE A 10 2.68 -33.22 6.84
C PHE A 10 4.12 -33.39 6.33
N TYR A 11 4.55 -32.54 5.39
CA TYR A 11 5.94 -32.44 4.94
C TYR A 11 6.59 -31.29 5.74
N PRO A 12 7.07 -31.52 6.98
CA PRO A 12 7.76 -30.49 7.76
C PRO A 12 9.10 -30.09 7.15
N ASP A 13 9.58 -30.81 6.15
CA ASP A 13 10.83 -30.52 5.44
C ASP A 13 10.64 -29.58 4.24
N ALA A 14 9.40 -29.32 3.80
CA ALA A 14 9.11 -28.41 2.68
C ALA A 14 9.26 -26.91 3.04
N TYR A 15 9.53 -26.61 4.31
CA TYR A 15 9.64 -25.25 4.84
C TYR A 15 11.01 -24.96 5.49
N GLN A 16 11.99 -25.85 5.38
CA GLN A 16 13.30 -25.66 6.04
C GLN A 16 14.35 -24.92 5.19
N ASP A 17 14.10 -24.79 3.88
CA ASP A 17 14.83 -23.88 3.00
C ASP A 17 13.79 -22.95 2.36
N THR A 18 13.35 -21.91 3.08
CA THR A 18 12.73 -20.77 2.40
C THR A 18 13.78 -20.20 1.48
N ASP A 19 13.60 -20.43 0.17
CA ASP A 19 14.43 -19.86 -0.88
C ASP A 19 14.65 -18.36 -0.57
N PRO A 20 15.89 -17.86 -0.45
CA PRO A 20 16.18 -16.48 -0.05
C PRO A 20 15.36 -15.43 -0.81
N ILE A 21 15.02 -15.72 -2.07
CA ILE A 21 14.18 -14.85 -2.91
C ILE A 21 12.75 -14.69 -2.39
N ILE A 22 12.20 -15.69 -1.69
CA ILE A 22 10.87 -15.66 -1.06
C ILE A 22 10.88 -14.77 0.18
N GLU A 23 11.96 -14.83 0.97
CA GLU A 23 12.15 -13.97 2.14
C GLU A 23 12.31 -12.51 1.72
N ASP A 24 13.12 -12.25 0.69
CA ASP A 24 13.29 -10.91 0.11
C ASP A 24 11.98 -10.36 -0.46
N TYR A 25 11.20 -11.20 -1.14
CA TYR A 25 9.87 -10.83 -1.63
C TYR A 25 8.91 -10.48 -0.49
N ALA A 26 8.86 -11.31 0.56
CA ALA A 26 8.03 -11.04 1.74
C ALA A 26 8.45 -9.76 2.46
N SER A 27 9.76 -9.51 2.54
CA SER A 27 10.34 -8.28 3.08
C SER A 27 9.93 -7.05 2.28
N ALA A 28 10.11 -7.07 0.96
CA ALA A 28 9.72 -5.96 0.08
C ALA A 28 8.23 -5.62 0.20
N LEU A 29 7.36 -6.64 0.30
CA LEU A 29 5.94 -6.43 0.54
C LEU A 29 5.63 -5.87 1.93
N GLY A 30 6.34 -6.31 2.96
CA GLY A 30 6.24 -5.75 4.30
C GLY A 30 6.58 -4.26 4.33
N HIS A 31 7.65 -3.87 3.63
CA HIS A 31 8.06 -2.48 3.47
C HIS A 31 7.00 -1.64 2.76
N ILE A 32 6.42 -2.13 1.64
CA ILE A 32 5.31 -1.46 0.94
C ILE A 32 4.14 -1.17 1.89
N ILE A 33 3.76 -2.13 2.75
CA ILE A 33 2.66 -1.94 3.70
C ILE A 33 2.99 -0.85 4.73
N ILE A 34 4.22 -0.85 5.27
CA ILE A 34 4.65 0.14 6.26
C ILE A 34 4.71 1.54 5.64
N SER A 35 5.38 1.69 4.50
CA SER A 35 5.48 2.98 3.78
C SER A 35 4.11 3.52 3.41
N PHE A 36 3.18 2.65 2.99
CA PHE A 36 1.81 3.04 2.68
C PHE A 36 1.03 3.52 3.91
N ASN A 37 1.13 2.82 5.04
CA ASN A 37 0.48 3.25 6.28
C ASN A 37 1.04 4.59 6.78
N ALA A 38 2.34 4.82 6.62
CA ALA A 38 2.97 6.09 6.96
C ALA A 38 2.48 7.24 6.05
N LEU A 39 2.32 6.96 4.75
CA LEU A 39 1.71 7.89 3.79
C LEU A 39 0.26 8.22 4.17
N GLU A 40 -0.55 7.22 4.55
CA GLU A 40 -1.92 7.42 5.04
C GLU A 40 -1.96 8.33 6.27
N ALA A 41 -1.06 8.12 7.23
CA ALA A 41 -0.97 8.96 8.42
C ALA A 41 -0.57 10.41 8.07
N ALA A 42 0.39 10.60 7.15
CA ALA A 42 0.77 11.94 6.68
C ALA A 42 -0.40 12.65 5.98
N LEU A 43 -1.18 11.93 5.17
CA LEU A 43 -2.38 12.47 4.53
C LEU A 43 -3.45 12.88 5.55
N LEU A 44 -3.63 12.09 6.62
CA LEU A 44 -4.50 12.45 7.74
C LEU A 44 -4.04 13.73 8.47
N VAL A 45 -2.73 13.96 8.57
CA VAL A 45 -2.19 15.20 9.14
C VAL A 45 -2.43 16.38 8.21
N LEU A 46 -2.19 16.22 6.90
CA LEU A 46 -2.45 17.25 5.90
C LEU A 46 -3.94 17.63 5.88
N ALA A 47 -4.80 16.64 5.84
CA ALA A 47 -6.24 16.76 6.01
C ALA A 47 -6.63 17.66 7.20
N ARG A 48 -6.03 17.41 8.37
CA ARG A 48 -6.26 18.20 9.58
C ARG A 48 -5.87 19.67 9.46
N LYS A 49 -4.89 19.99 8.63
CA LYS A 49 -4.49 21.37 8.38
C LYS A 49 -5.38 22.08 7.38
N LEU A 50 -5.95 21.34 6.44
CA LEU A 50 -6.80 21.87 5.37
C LEU A 50 -8.26 22.05 5.82
N TRP A 51 -8.73 21.25 6.79
CA TRP A 51 -10.12 21.28 7.25
C TRP A 51 -10.33 21.99 8.60
N PRO A 52 -11.44 22.73 8.77
CA PRO A 52 -11.86 23.23 10.07
C PRO A 52 -12.15 22.10 11.07
N ASP A 53 -11.84 22.32 12.36
CA ASP A 53 -11.97 21.34 13.45
C ASP A 53 -13.35 20.66 13.55
N HIS A 54 -14.43 21.39 13.25
CA HIS A 54 -15.80 20.85 13.32
C HIS A 54 -16.14 19.86 12.19
N GLN A 55 -15.45 19.93 11.05
CA GLN A 55 -15.59 18.93 9.98
C GLN A 55 -14.65 17.74 10.20
N LEU A 56 -13.58 17.95 10.96
CA LEU A 56 -12.54 16.95 11.20
C LEU A 56 -13.00 15.77 12.01
N GLU A 57 -13.89 15.93 12.99
CA GLU A 57 -14.43 14.77 13.73
C GLU A 57 -15.26 13.86 12.83
N GLN A 58 -16.09 14.44 11.96
CA GLN A 58 -16.91 13.70 11.02
C GLN A 58 -16.04 13.04 9.95
N ILE A 59 -15.04 13.76 9.43
CA ILE A 59 -14.09 13.25 8.45
C ILE A 59 -13.26 12.14 9.11
N THR A 60 -12.59 12.35 10.23
CA THR A 60 -11.70 11.35 10.87
C THR A 60 -12.43 10.04 11.19
N ARG A 61 -13.67 10.10 11.70
CA ARG A 61 -14.50 8.91 11.97
C ARG A 61 -14.88 8.15 10.68
N GLN A 62 -15.05 8.86 9.56
CA GLN A 62 -15.37 8.28 8.27
C GLN A 62 -14.13 7.90 7.46
N PHE A 63 -13.02 8.61 7.63
CA PHE A 63 -11.77 8.50 6.86
C PHE A 63 -11.15 7.13 7.10
N GLY A 64 -11.07 6.69 8.36
CA GLY A 64 -10.58 5.35 8.69
C GLY A 64 -11.50 4.19 8.26
N ARG A 65 -12.73 4.48 7.80
CA ARG A 65 -13.70 3.48 7.32
C ARG A 65 -13.87 3.47 5.79
N ARG A 66 -13.24 4.41 5.09
CA ARG A 66 -13.33 4.59 3.63
C ARG A 66 -12.09 4.03 2.95
N SER A 67 -12.26 3.60 1.70
CA SER A 67 -11.13 3.22 0.86
C SER A 67 -10.15 4.39 0.68
N MET A 68 -8.89 4.10 0.39
CA MET A 68 -7.91 5.16 0.08
C MET A 68 -8.38 6.03 -1.09
N ASP A 69 -9.01 5.44 -2.11
CA ASP A 69 -9.50 6.17 -3.27
C ASP A 69 -10.57 7.22 -2.92
N GLU A 70 -11.52 6.85 -2.06
CA GLU A 70 -12.53 7.75 -1.53
C GLU A 70 -11.90 8.85 -0.67
N ARG A 71 -10.90 8.51 0.15
CA ARG A 71 -10.16 9.46 0.98
C ARG A 71 -9.44 10.51 0.13
N LEU A 72 -8.72 10.07 -0.91
CA LEU A 72 -8.03 10.96 -1.86
C LEU A 72 -9.02 11.85 -2.62
N SER A 73 -10.17 11.30 -3.03
CA SER A 73 -11.22 12.06 -3.70
C SER A 73 -11.81 13.17 -2.81
N MET A 74 -12.05 12.87 -1.53
CA MET A 74 -12.50 13.86 -0.54
C MET A 74 -11.45 14.96 -0.32
N MET A 75 -10.17 14.60 -0.27
CA MET A 75 -9.08 15.59 -0.16
C MET A 75 -9.04 16.52 -1.38
N ALA A 76 -9.10 15.99 -2.60
CA ALA A 76 -9.10 16.78 -3.82
C ALA A 76 -10.28 17.78 -3.89
N GLN A 77 -11.49 17.33 -3.56
CA GLN A 77 -12.69 18.19 -3.53
C GLN A 77 -12.54 19.37 -2.58
N GLN A 78 -11.87 19.15 -1.45
CA GLN A 78 -11.78 20.12 -0.38
C GLN A 78 -10.60 21.07 -0.55
N ILE A 79 -9.50 20.62 -1.17
CA ILE A 79 -8.48 21.51 -1.70
C ILE A 79 -9.15 22.50 -2.66
N GLY A 80 -9.94 22.01 -3.61
CA GLY A 80 -10.72 22.84 -4.54
C GLY A 80 -11.66 23.84 -3.87
N ALA A 81 -12.15 23.55 -2.66
CA ALA A 81 -13.01 24.43 -1.86
C ALA A 81 -12.25 25.33 -0.86
N SER A 82 -10.97 25.07 -0.62
CA SER A 82 -10.16 25.78 0.36
C SER A 82 -9.58 27.09 -0.21
N ALA A 83 -9.23 28.03 0.68
CA ALA A 83 -8.56 29.28 0.30
C ALA A 83 -7.04 29.11 0.03
N VAL A 84 -6.59 27.89 -0.32
CA VAL A 84 -5.18 27.62 -0.60
C VAL A 84 -4.77 28.36 -1.89
N PRO A 85 -3.58 28.97 -1.95
CA PRO A 85 -3.08 29.63 -3.16
C PRO A 85 -3.08 28.67 -4.37
N ARG A 86 -3.51 29.15 -5.55
CA ARG A 86 -3.66 28.32 -6.77
C ARG A 86 -2.42 27.50 -7.14
N ASN A 87 -1.22 28.05 -6.96
CA ASN A 87 0.03 27.31 -7.22
C ASN A 87 0.19 26.08 -6.31
N ARG A 88 -0.27 26.16 -5.06
CA ARG A 88 -0.29 25.03 -4.14
C ARG A 88 -1.41 24.04 -4.45
N HIS A 89 -2.50 24.47 -5.11
CA HIS A 89 -3.53 23.54 -5.61
C HIS A 89 -2.96 22.61 -6.68
N ASP A 90 -2.27 23.15 -7.68
CA ASP A 90 -1.73 22.33 -8.78
C ASP A 90 -0.72 21.29 -8.28
N ASP A 91 0.11 21.66 -7.30
CA ASP A 91 1.08 20.74 -6.68
C ASP A 91 0.38 19.66 -5.83
N LEU A 92 -0.68 20.03 -5.10
CA LEU A 92 -1.46 19.09 -4.31
C LEU A 92 -2.26 18.12 -5.18
N ASP A 93 -2.90 18.59 -6.25
CA ASP A 93 -3.65 17.74 -7.18
C ASP A 93 -2.72 16.75 -7.88
N ARG A 94 -1.52 17.21 -8.30
CA ARG A 94 -0.49 16.31 -8.85
C ARG A 94 -0.07 15.25 -7.84
N LEU A 95 0.17 15.65 -6.59
CA LEU A 95 0.56 14.73 -5.52
C LEU A 95 -0.53 13.70 -5.21
N LEU A 96 -1.80 14.12 -5.14
CA LEU A 96 -2.93 13.20 -4.93
C LEU A 96 -3.11 12.22 -6.09
N GLY A 97 -2.94 12.67 -7.33
CA GLY A 97 -2.94 11.81 -8.51
C GLY A 97 -1.81 10.78 -8.49
N GLU A 98 -0.62 11.18 -8.07
CA GLU A 98 0.50 10.27 -7.88
C GLU A 98 0.23 9.22 -6.80
N ILE A 99 -0.28 9.65 -5.64
CA ILE A 99 -0.61 8.74 -4.55
C ILE A 99 -1.69 7.73 -4.96
N ARG A 100 -2.67 8.14 -5.77
CA ARG A 100 -3.67 7.22 -6.33
C ARG A 100 -3.00 6.14 -7.18
N ARG A 101 -2.11 6.52 -8.09
CA ARG A 101 -1.33 5.57 -8.91
C ARG A 101 -0.51 4.61 -8.05
N LEU A 102 0.15 5.12 -7.00
CA LEU A 102 0.94 4.27 -6.09
C LEU A 102 0.05 3.32 -5.27
N THR A 103 -1.16 3.74 -4.91
CA THR A 103 -2.16 2.90 -4.24
C THR A 103 -2.60 1.75 -5.14
N GLU A 104 -2.87 2.01 -6.42
CA GLU A 104 -3.22 1.00 -7.41
C GLU A 104 -2.08 -0.02 -7.59
N GLN A 105 -0.84 0.46 -7.71
CA GLN A 105 0.35 -0.41 -7.81
C GLN A 105 0.53 -1.28 -6.56
N ARG A 106 0.34 -0.72 -5.37
CA ARG A 106 0.37 -1.46 -4.09
C ARG A 106 -0.72 -2.53 -4.05
N ASN A 107 -1.94 -2.21 -4.47
CA ASN A 107 -3.03 -3.19 -4.48
C ASN A 107 -2.74 -4.31 -5.48
N ALA A 108 -2.23 -4.00 -6.67
CA ALA A 108 -1.81 -5.01 -7.65
C ALA A 108 -0.71 -5.93 -7.08
N ALA A 109 0.31 -5.36 -6.41
CA ALA A 109 1.38 -6.13 -5.78
C ALA A 109 0.86 -7.08 -4.68
N ILE A 110 -0.10 -6.64 -3.86
CA ILE A 110 -0.67 -7.46 -2.78
C ILE A 110 -1.65 -8.50 -3.31
N HIS A 111 -2.40 -8.21 -4.37
CA HIS A 111 -3.22 -9.23 -5.04
C HIS A 111 -2.33 -10.29 -5.70
N ALA A 112 -1.22 -9.90 -6.33
CA ALA A 112 -0.22 -10.84 -6.83
C ALA A 112 0.36 -11.72 -5.71
N LYS A 113 0.57 -11.17 -4.50
CA LYS A 113 0.94 -11.94 -3.30
C LYS A 113 -0.12 -12.99 -2.92
N HIS A 114 -1.40 -12.63 -2.96
CA HIS A 114 -2.47 -13.57 -2.63
C HIS A 114 -2.50 -14.74 -3.62
N ASP A 115 -2.34 -14.46 -4.91
CA ASP A 115 -2.22 -15.48 -5.96
C ASP A 115 -0.96 -16.35 -5.81
N PHE A 116 0.14 -15.76 -5.32
CA PHE A 116 1.41 -16.43 -4.99
C PHE A 116 1.24 -17.48 -3.88
N TYR A 117 0.60 -17.14 -2.76
CA TYR A 117 0.40 -18.09 -1.65
C TYR A 117 -0.52 -19.25 -2.06
N VAL A 118 -1.62 -18.96 -2.77
CA VAL A 118 -2.56 -19.99 -3.24
C VAL A 118 -1.89 -20.96 -4.23
N ARG A 119 -0.98 -20.48 -5.10
CA ARG A 119 -0.27 -21.33 -6.05
C ARG A 119 0.84 -22.15 -5.40
N SER A 120 1.54 -21.61 -4.41
CA SER A 120 2.53 -22.33 -3.60
C SER A 120 1.90 -23.51 -2.85
N GLU A 121 0.73 -23.32 -2.24
CA GLU A 121 -0.03 -24.40 -1.59
C GLU A 121 -0.47 -25.50 -2.58
N SER A 122 -0.59 -25.18 -3.87
CA SER A 122 -0.94 -26.13 -4.94
C SER A 122 0.25 -26.90 -5.53
N GLY A 123 1.48 -26.68 -5.05
CA GLY A 123 2.69 -27.38 -5.52
C GLY A 123 3.17 -26.98 -6.92
N LYS A 124 2.71 -25.84 -7.46
CA LYS A 124 3.23 -25.31 -8.72
C LYS A 124 4.52 -24.55 -8.46
N ALA A 125 5.58 -24.94 -9.16
CA ALA A 125 6.87 -24.24 -9.13
C ALA A 125 6.65 -22.76 -9.44
N MET A 126 7.21 -21.93 -8.57
CA MET A 126 6.99 -20.51 -8.51
C MET A 126 8.20 -19.80 -9.12
N ILE A 127 7.96 -18.74 -9.89
CA ILE A 127 9.03 -17.92 -10.46
C ILE A 127 8.84 -16.52 -9.89
N VAL A 128 9.64 -16.19 -8.87
CA VAL A 128 9.94 -14.80 -8.53
C VAL A 128 11.17 -14.45 -9.34
N ASP A 129 11.08 -13.46 -10.20
CA ASP A 129 12.25 -12.93 -10.91
C ASP A 129 12.75 -11.65 -10.23
N ASP A 130 14.02 -11.34 -10.44
CA ASP A 130 14.68 -10.17 -9.86
C ASP A 130 14.00 -8.86 -10.30
N ASP A 131 13.37 -8.85 -11.47
CA ASP A 131 12.63 -7.70 -12.00
C ASP A 131 11.39 -7.39 -11.15
N LEU A 132 10.63 -8.40 -10.73
CA LEU A 132 9.51 -8.22 -9.81
C LEU A 132 9.98 -7.67 -8.46
N LEU A 133 11.05 -8.24 -7.91
CA LEU A 133 11.60 -7.79 -6.62
C LEU A 133 12.09 -6.34 -6.68
N ALA A 134 12.81 -5.97 -7.75
CA ALA A 134 13.26 -4.60 -7.98
C ALA A 134 12.08 -3.61 -8.06
N ARG A 135 10.99 -3.98 -8.76
CA ARG A 135 9.78 -3.16 -8.86
C ARG A 135 9.07 -2.97 -7.51
N LEU A 136 9.09 -3.97 -6.63
CA LEU A 136 8.51 -3.83 -5.29
C LEU A 136 9.33 -2.87 -4.42
N TRP A 137 10.65 -2.95 -4.48
CA TRP A 137 11.52 -2.01 -3.77
C TRP A 137 11.39 -0.58 -4.32
N GLU A 138 11.30 -0.42 -5.63
CA GLU A 138 11.04 0.87 -6.26
C GLU A 138 9.69 1.45 -5.82
N LEU A 139 8.63 0.63 -5.75
CA LEU A 139 7.33 1.04 -5.24
C LEU A 139 7.42 1.51 -3.78
N SER A 140 8.12 0.79 -2.92
CA SER A 140 8.34 1.20 -1.52
C SER A 140 9.03 2.55 -1.43
N ALA A 141 10.11 2.74 -2.20
CA ALA A 141 10.85 4.01 -2.22
C ALA A 141 9.97 5.18 -2.71
N ASN A 142 9.16 4.96 -3.74
CA ASN A 142 8.24 5.96 -4.25
C ASN A 142 7.15 6.34 -3.22
N LEU A 143 6.65 5.37 -2.44
CA LEU A 143 5.71 5.63 -1.35
C LEU A 143 6.35 6.49 -0.24
N ASP A 144 7.59 6.21 0.14
CA ASP A 144 8.32 7.01 1.13
C ASP A 144 8.57 8.45 0.63
N GLN A 145 8.97 8.61 -0.63
CA GLN A 145 9.15 9.94 -1.24
C GLN A 145 7.83 10.73 -1.34
N ALA A 146 6.72 10.05 -1.62
CA ALA A 146 5.40 10.68 -1.59
C ALA A 146 5.03 11.13 -0.17
N ARG A 147 5.28 10.29 0.84
CA ARG A 147 5.06 10.63 2.26
C ARG A 147 5.87 11.86 2.65
N ASP A 148 7.15 11.92 2.31
CA ASP A 148 8.03 13.03 2.68
C ASP A 148 7.58 14.34 2.03
N ARG A 149 7.09 14.29 0.79
CA ARG A 149 6.48 15.44 0.12
C ARG A 149 5.19 15.90 0.79
N VAL A 150 4.31 14.98 1.21
CA VAL A 150 3.11 15.33 2.01
C VAL A 150 3.54 15.97 3.34
N ALA A 151 4.56 15.45 4.00
CA ALA A 151 5.05 15.97 5.27
C ALA A 151 5.63 17.39 5.14
N MET A 152 6.36 17.68 4.05
CA MET A 152 6.85 19.05 3.77
C MET A 152 5.71 20.05 3.58
N LEU A 153 4.58 19.65 2.98
CA LEU A 153 3.39 20.50 2.88
C LEU A 153 2.68 20.69 4.22
N CYS A 154 2.98 19.83 5.19
CA CYS A 154 2.52 19.94 6.57
C CYS A 154 3.48 20.71 7.47
N ALA A 155 4.67 21.15 7.04
CA ALA A 155 5.56 21.98 7.86
C ALA A 155 5.11 23.44 7.81
#